data_AF-A0A9J5WWG4-F1
#
_entry.id   AF-A0A9J5WWG4-F1
#
_cell.length_a   1.000
_cell.length_b   1.000
_cell.length_c   1.000
_cell.angle_alpha   90.00
_cell.angle_beta   90.00
_cell.angle_gamma   90.00
#
_symmetry.space_group_name_H-M   'P 1'
#
loop_
_entity.id
_entity.type
_entity.pdbx_description
1 polymer ?
#
loop_
_entity_poly.entity_id
_entity_poly.type
_entity_poly.pdbx_seq_one_letter_code
_entity_poly.pdbx_strand_id
1 'polypeptide(L)'
;MENVNGWIHNHNRFIQLQQLVVEQQSEEIEHRMTRDDILSSVLGERLGYVRGKGYGKKPPKKTQIQQADIEASVSSAMESMRQEMQADMDRKLQEEQEQMTADLKKIYGRRFAKKIGRGALTHERRSGQDVSRTNGRYHD
;
A
#
# COMPACT_ATOMS: atom_id res chain seq x y z
N MET A 1 29.78 -12.12 13.85
CA MET A 1 28.92 -13.31 13.67
C MET A 1 27.50 -12.81 13.49
N GLU A 2 27.17 -12.39 12.27
CA GLU A 2 25.94 -11.62 12.03
C GLU A 2 24.99 -12.35 11.07
N ASN A 3 23.73 -12.39 11.52
CA ASN A 3 22.53 -12.44 10.70
C ASN A 3 22.02 -13.79 10.16
N VAL A 4 22.22 -14.88 10.90
CA VAL A 4 21.51 -16.15 10.69
C VAL A 4 19.99 -15.98 10.96
N ASN A 5 19.63 -15.11 11.91
CA ASN A 5 18.25 -14.89 12.32
C ASN A 5 17.38 -14.23 11.24
N GLY A 6 17.95 -13.34 10.41
CA GLY A 6 17.23 -12.71 9.31
C GLY A 6 16.91 -13.68 8.16
N TRP A 7 17.83 -14.60 7.87
CA TRP A 7 17.63 -15.64 6.85
C TRP A 7 16.54 -16.64 7.26
N ILE A 8 16.56 -17.06 8.54
CA ILE A 8 15.53 -17.95 9.10
C ILE A 8 14.15 -17.27 9.09
N HIS A 9 14.05 -15.99 9.44
CA HIS A 9 12.78 -15.26 9.39
C HIS A 9 12.24 -15.13 7.96
N ASN A 10 13.10 -14.85 6.99
CA ASN A 10 12.70 -14.75 5.59
C ASN A 10 12.26 -16.11 5.03
N HIS A 11 12.99 -17.17 5.36
CA HIS A 11 12.67 -18.54 4.95
C HIS A 11 11.34 -19.03 5.55
N ASN A 12 11.11 -18.79 6.84
CA ASN A 12 9.84 -19.11 7.49
C ASN A 12 8.66 -18.32 6.88
N ARG A 13 8.85 -17.04 6.54
CA ARG A 13 7.83 -16.24 5.87
C ARG A 13 7.51 -16.78 4.48
N PHE A 14 8.51 -17.23 3.73
CA PHE A 14 8.31 -17.83 2.41
C PHE A 14 7.50 -19.14 2.49
N ILE A 15 7.79 -19.99 3.48
CA ILE A 15 7.04 -21.23 3.71
C ILE A 15 5.59 -20.93 4.08
N GLN A 16 5.34 -19.97 4.98
CA GLN A 16 3.98 -19.57 5.36
C GLN A 16 3.18 -19.03 4.16
N LEU A 17 3.81 -18.23 3.30
CA LEU A 17 3.16 -17.72 2.10
C LEU A 17 2.86 -18.83 1.08
N GLN A 18 3.74 -19.84 0.93
CA GLN A 18 3.42 -20.99 0.08
C GLN A 18 2.24 -21.78 0.62
N GLN A 19 2.20 -22.04 1.93
CA GLN A 19 1.08 -22.75 2.57
C GLN A 19 -0.24 -22.01 2.36
N LEU A 20 -0.24 -20.68 2.54
CA LEU A 20 -1.41 -19.83 2.34
C LEU A 20 -1.91 -19.87 0.89
N VAL A 21 -1.00 -19.86 -0.09
CA VAL A 21 -1.36 -19.96 -1.52
C VAL A 21 -1.99 -21.31 -1.83
N VAL A 22 -1.47 -22.40 -1.25
CA VAL A 22 -2.02 -23.75 -1.43
C VAL A 22 -3.41 -23.86 -0.80
N GLU A 23 -3.58 -23.35 0.42
CA GLU A 23 -4.84 -23.36 1.15
C GLU A 23 -5.93 -22.54 0.42
N GLN A 24 -5.57 -21.35 -0.04
CA GLN A 24 -6.48 -20.50 -0.82
C GLN A 24 -6.92 -21.16 -2.12
N GLN A 25 -6.02 -21.83 -2.84
CA GLN A 25 -6.36 -22.55 -4.06
C GLN A 25 -7.24 -23.77 -3.78
N SER A 26 -7.06 -24.46 -2.66
CA SER A 26 -7.94 -25.57 -2.28
C SER A 26 -9.35 -25.10 -1.93
N GLU A 27 -9.51 -24.00 -1.20
CA GLU A 27 -10.82 -23.41 -0.90
C GLU A 27 -11.52 -22.92 -2.18
N GLU A 28 -10.79 -22.31 -3.11
CA GLU A 28 -11.33 -21.88 -4.41
C GLU A 28 -11.82 -23.07 -5.26
N ILE A 29 -11.11 -24.19 -5.22
CA ILE A 29 -11.49 -25.42 -5.93
C ILE A 29 -12.69 -26.09 -5.25
N GLU A 30 -12.72 -26.13 -3.91
CA GLU A 30 -13.84 -26.69 -3.14
C GLU A 30 -15.13 -25.90 -3.37
N HIS A 31 -15.03 -24.57 -3.49
CA HIS A 31 -16.16 -23.68 -3.71
C HIS A 31 -16.43 -23.37 -5.18
N ARG A 32 -15.87 -24.16 -6.11
CA ARG A 32 -16.09 -23.96 -7.53
C ARG A 32 -17.56 -24.23 -7.88
N MET A 33 -18.33 -23.16 -8.04
CA MET A 33 -19.73 -23.24 -8.45
C MET A 33 -19.84 -23.98 -9.79
N THR A 34 -20.69 -25.00 -9.86
CA THR A 34 -20.96 -25.69 -11.12
C THR A 34 -21.72 -24.76 -12.07
N ARG A 35 -21.74 -25.11 -13.37
CA ARG A 35 -22.52 -24.35 -14.36
C ARG A 35 -23.98 -24.18 -13.91
N ASP A 36 -24.57 -25.23 -13.34
CA ASP A 36 -25.97 -25.19 -12.89
C ASP A 36 -26.13 -24.34 -11.62
N ASP A 37 -25.15 -24.31 -10.73
CA ASP A 37 -25.15 -23.41 -9.56
C ASP A 37 -25.03 -21.94 -9.99
N ILE A 38 -24.18 -21.65 -10.98
CA ILE A 38 -24.06 -20.32 -11.58
C ILE A 38 -25.38 -19.92 -12.24
N LEU A 39 -25.97 -20.82 -13.03
CA LEU A 39 -27.25 -20.56 -13.69
C LEU A 39 -28.38 -20.37 -12.67
N SER A 40 -28.42 -21.15 -11.59
CA SER A 40 -29.43 -21.03 -10.54
C SER A 40 -29.26 -19.74 -9.73
N SER A 41 -28.02 -19.33 -9.44
CA SER A 41 -27.72 -18.08 -8.74
C SER A 41 -28.07 -16.84 -9.57
N VAL A 42 -27.78 -16.85 -10.88
CA VAL A 42 -28.03 -15.71 -11.78
C VAL A 42 -29.47 -15.66 -12.30
N LEU A 43 -30.06 -16.82 -12.63
CA LEU A 43 -31.36 -16.91 -13.30
C LEU A 43 -32.49 -17.40 -12.37
N GLY A 44 -32.19 -17.85 -11.15
CA GLY A 44 -33.13 -18.53 -10.25
C GLY A 44 -33.31 -20.01 -10.61
N GLU A 45 -34.15 -20.73 -9.85
CA GLU A 45 -34.53 -22.11 -10.20
C GLU A 45 -35.05 -22.17 -11.64
N ARG A 46 -34.40 -23.00 -12.45
CA ARG A 46 -34.73 -23.16 -13.88
C ARG A 46 -36.09 -23.87 -14.03
N LEU A 47 -37.17 -23.11 -13.93
CA LEU A 47 -38.46 -23.49 -14.48
C LEU A 47 -38.37 -23.35 -16.00
N GLY A 48 -37.69 -24.31 -16.64
CA GLY A 48 -37.43 -24.30 -18.07
C GLY A 48 -38.71 -24.23 -18.92
N TYR A 49 -38.53 -23.95 -20.21
CA TYR A 49 -39.62 -24.11 -21.16
C TYR A 49 -40.06 -25.57 -21.20
N VAL A 50 -41.29 -25.83 -20.76
CA VAL A 50 -41.91 -27.14 -20.90
C VAL A 50 -42.72 -27.12 -22.18
N ARG A 51 -42.31 -27.94 -23.16
CA ARG A 51 -43.01 -28.09 -24.45
C ARG A 51 -44.49 -28.39 -24.17
N GLY A 52 -45.38 -27.49 -24.58
CA GLY A 52 -46.83 -27.59 -24.35
C GLY A 52 -47.37 -26.92 -23.06
N LYS A 53 -46.50 -26.41 -22.17
CA LYS A 53 -46.90 -25.62 -20.98
C LYS A 53 -46.37 -24.19 -20.99
N GLY A 54 -45.42 -23.88 -21.88
CA GLY A 54 -44.82 -22.55 -22.00
C GLY A 54 -43.69 -22.32 -21.01
N TYR A 55 -43.22 -21.08 -20.94
CA TYR A 55 -42.38 -20.62 -19.82
C TYR A 55 -43.26 -20.53 -18.57
N GLY A 56 -42.68 -20.78 -17.39
CA GLY A 56 -43.37 -20.67 -16.11
C GLY A 56 -44.04 -19.30 -15.88
N LYS A 57 -44.58 -19.07 -14.67
CA LYS A 57 -45.29 -17.83 -14.35
C LYS A 57 -44.50 -16.61 -14.84
N LYS A 58 -45.16 -15.72 -15.59
CA LYS A 58 -44.51 -14.50 -16.09
C LYS A 58 -43.91 -13.74 -14.89
N PRO A 59 -42.67 -13.24 -15.00
CA PRO A 59 -42.10 -12.38 -13.97
C PRO A 59 -43.06 -11.22 -13.68
N PRO A 60 -43.21 -10.81 -12.42
CA PRO A 60 -43.96 -9.61 -12.08
C PRO A 60 -43.42 -8.44 -12.89
N LYS A 61 -44.30 -7.71 -13.57
CA LYS A 61 -43.90 -6.47 -14.26
C LYS A 61 -43.48 -5.48 -13.17
N LYS A 62 -42.19 -5.15 -13.10
CA LYS A 62 -41.71 -4.06 -12.24
C LYS A 62 -42.39 -2.76 -12.66
N THR A 63 -42.85 -1.98 -11.69
CA THR A 63 -43.40 -0.65 -11.97
C THR A 63 -42.25 0.29 -12.32
N GLN A 64 -42.52 1.29 -13.16
CA GLN A 64 -41.52 2.26 -13.62
C GLN A 64 -40.78 2.96 -12.46
N ILE A 65 -41.47 3.14 -11.32
CA ILE A 65 -40.94 3.74 -10.09
C ILE A 65 -39.85 2.84 -9.46
N GLN A 66 -40.12 1.53 -9.33
CA GLN A 66 -39.14 0.59 -8.77
C GLN A 66 -37.88 0.46 -9.62
N GLN A 67 -38.02 0.62 -10.93
CA GLN A 67 -36.86 0.57 -11.83
C GLN A 67 -35.99 1.82 -11.70
N ALA A 68 -36.59 3.00 -11.61
CA ALA A 68 -35.86 4.26 -11.40
C ALA A 68 -35.10 4.26 -10.06
N ASP A 69 -35.69 3.74 -8.97
CA ASP A 69 -35.03 3.66 -7.66
C ASP A 69 -33.81 2.72 -7.67
N ILE A 70 -33.91 1.59 -8.37
CA ILE A 70 -32.78 0.66 -8.53
C ILE A 70 -31.68 1.31 -9.38
N GLU A 71 -32.03 1.96 -10.49
CA GLU A 71 -31.05 2.64 -11.35
C GLU A 71 -30.38 3.82 -10.63
N ALA A 72 -31.12 4.58 -9.83
CA ALA A 72 -30.60 5.67 -9.02
C ALA A 72 -29.65 5.16 -7.92
N SER A 73 -30.02 4.09 -7.20
CA SER A 73 -29.17 3.51 -6.16
C SER A 73 -27.85 2.96 -6.72
N VAL A 74 -27.89 2.25 -7.85
CA VAL A 74 -26.68 1.75 -8.52
C VAL A 74 -25.82 2.90 -9.03
N SER A 75 -26.43 3.92 -9.64
CA SER A 75 -25.70 5.11 -10.10
C SER A 75 -25.02 5.84 -8.94
N SER A 76 -25.71 6.00 -7.82
CA SER A 76 -25.17 6.61 -6.60
C SER A 76 -24.01 5.81 -6.01
N ALA A 77 -24.12 4.48 -5.98
CA ALA A 77 -23.05 3.62 -5.49
C ALA A 77 -21.79 3.73 -6.36
N MET A 78 -21.96 3.70 -7.68
CA MET A 78 -20.85 3.86 -8.62
C MET A 78 -20.19 5.24 -8.53
N GLU A 79 -20.98 6.29 -8.30
CA GLU A 79 -20.46 7.65 -8.14
C GLU A 79 -19.67 7.80 -6.85
N SER A 80 -20.16 7.20 -5.75
CA SER A 80 -19.45 7.23 -4.46
C SER A 80 -18.09 6.53 -4.56
N MET A 81 -18.02 5.37 -5.24
CA MET A 81 -16.76 4.67 -5.48
C MET A 81 -15.77 5.50 -6.31
N ARG A 82 -16.25 6.20 -7.35
CA ARG A 82 -15.40 7.10 -8.16
C ARG A 82 -14.82 8.23 -7.31
N GLN A 83 -15.65 8.85 -6.47
CA GLN A 83 -15.22 9.94 -5.59
C GLN A 83 -14.20 9.47 -4.55
N GLU A 84 -14.40 8.29 -3.95
CA GLU A 84 -13.47 7.71 -2.98
C GLU A 84 -12.11 7.43 -3.62
N MET A 85 -12.09 6.82 -4.81
CA MET A 85 -10.84 6.58 -5.54
C MET A 85 -10.11 7.88 -5.89
N GLN A 86 -10.84 8.90 -6.32
CA GLN A 86 -10.24 10.19 -6.63
C GLN A 86 -9.62 10.82 -5.38
N ALA A 87 -10.34 10.82 -4.26
CA ALA A 87 -9.85 11.33 -2.99
C ALA A 87 -8.63 10.57 -2.47
N ASP A 88 -8.58 9.24 -2.64
CA ASP A 88 -7.41 8.44 -2.25
C ASP A 88 -6.16 8.80 -3.07
N MET A 89 -6.32 8.98 -4.38
CA MET A 89 -5.20 9.40 -5.24
C MET A 89 -4.70 10.80 -4.88
N ASP A 90 -5.61 11.74 -4.65
CA ASP A 90 -5.25 13.12 -4.28
C ASP A 90 -4.54 13.16 -2.92
N ARG A 91 -5.04 12.40 -1.94
CA ARG A 91 -4.38 12.26 -0.63
C ARG A 91 -2.97 11.69 -0.76
N LYS A 92 -2.79 10.58 -1.50
CA LYS A 92 -1.47 9.97 -1.71
C LYS A 92 -0.49 10.92 -2.39
N LEU A 93 -0.96 11.68 -3.38
CA LEU A 93 -0.13 12.67 -4.05
C LEU A 93 0.34 13.75 -3.08
N GLN A 94 -0.55 14.22 -2.20
CA GLN A 94 -0.20 15.20 -1.18
C GLN A 94 0.83 14.64 -0.18
N GLU A 95 0.61 13.42 0.31
CA GLU A 95 1.53 12.74 1.24
C GLU A 95 2.94 12.61 0.63
N GLU A 96 3.06 12.22 -0.64
CA GLU A 96 4.34 12.14 -1.36
C GLU A 96 5.03 13.51 -1.47
N GLN A 97 4.27 14.58 -1.74
CA GLN A 97 4.81 15.94 -1.79
C GLN A 97 5.32 16.41 -0.43
N GLU A 98 4.57 16.14 0.65
CA GLU A 98 4.97 16.48 2.02
C GLU A 98 6.22 15.69 2.43
N GLN A 99 6.26 14.40 2.11
CA GLN A 99 7.41 13.53 2.39
C GLN A 99 8.67 14.03 1.67
N MET A 100 8.57 14.36 0.38
CA MET A 100 9.69 14.91 -0.39
C MET A 100 10.18 16.23 0.22
N THR A 101 9.26 17.09 0.63
CA THR A 101 9.59 18.38 1.26
C THR A 101 10.31 18.17 2.59
N ALA A 102 9.84 17.24 3.42
CA ALA A 102 10.46 16.89 4.69
C ALA A 102 11.87 16.30 4.50
N ASP A 103 12.04 15.44 3.50
CA ASP A 103 13.34 14.83 3.19
C ASP A 103 14.36 15.86 2.69
N LEU A 104 13.95 16.77 1.80
CA LEU A 104 14.80 17.89 1.39
C LEU A 104 15.22 18.73 2.59
N LYS A 105 14.27 19.13 3.44
CA LYS A 105 14.55 19.91 4.66
C LYS A 105 15.54 19.19 5.57
N LYS A 106 15.39 17.87 5.75
CA LYS A 106 16.29 17.03 6.56
C LYS A 106 17.68 16.90 5.93
N ILE A 107 17.79 16.81 4.61
CA ILE A 107 19.08 16.76 3.88
C ILE A 107 19.83 18.08 4.05
N TYR A 108 19.16 19.20 3.79
CA TYR A 108 19.77 20.52 3.93
C TYR A 108 20.16 20.79 5.39
N GLY A 109 19.28 20.54 6.35
CA GLY A 109 19.57 20.71 7.78
C GLY A 109 20.79 19.90 8.24
N ARG A 110 20.91 18.62 7.83
CA ARG A 110 22.09 17.79 8.12
C ARG A 110 23.36 18.33 7.47
N ARG A 111 23.29 18.85 6.24
CA ARG A 111 24.45 19.42 5.55
C ARG A 111 24.93 20.71 6.23
N PHE A 112 24.01 21.56 6.69
CA PHE A 112 24.34 22.76 7.47
C PHE A 112 24.96 22.41 8.83
N ALA A 113 24.37 21.49 9.59
CA ALA A 113 24.91 21.05 10.89
C ALA A 113 26.33 20.47 10.77
N LYS A 114 26.60 19.63 9.74
CA LYS A 114 27.95 19.11 9.47
C LYS A 114 28.97 20.20 9.11
N LYS A 115 28.55 21.26 8.42
CA LYS A 115 29.42 22.38 8.05
C LYS A 115 29.80 23.22 9.27
N ILE A 116 28.85 23.46 10.19
CA ILE A 116 29.11 24.18 11.45
C ILE A 116 29.98 23.34 12.40
N GLY A 117 29.69 22.05 12.57
CA GLY A 117 30.50 21.16 13.41
C GLY A 117 31.96 21.02 12.95
N ARG A 118 32.21 21.09 11.63
CA ARG A 118 33.59 21.10 11.10
C ARG A 118 34.32 22.43 11.32
N GLY A 119 33.61 23.56 11.35
CA GLY A 119 34.20 24.87 11.65
C GLY A 119 34.68 25.02 13.09
N ALA A 120 34.00 24.37 14.05
CA ALA A 120 34.41 24.34 15.46
C ALA A 120 35.70 23.53 15.67
N LEU A 121 35.83 22.37 15.01
CA LEU A 121 37.04 21.52 15.05
C LEU A 121 38.29 22.16 14.41
N THR A 122 38.12 23.13 13.50
CA THR A 122 39.26 23.83 12.89
C THR A 122 39.76 25.02 13.69
N HIS A 123 38.94 25.57 14.60
CA HIS A 123 39.37 26.68 15.45
C HIS A 123 40.14 26.19 16.68
N GLU A 124 39.85 24.98 17.16
CA GLU A 124 40.52 24.37 18.32
C GLU A 124 41.90 23.78 17.99
N ARG A 125 42.16 23.41 16.72
CA ARG A 125 43.48 22.95 16.26
C ARG A 125 44.49 24.07 15.99
N ARG A 126 44.06 25.33 15.90
CA ARG A 126 44.95 26.48 15.67
C ARG A 126 45.40 27.20 16.96
N SER A 127 44.77 26.94 18.10
CA SER A 127 45.20 27.52 19.39
C SER A 127 46.14 26.61 20.20
N GLY A 128 46.43 25.38 19.72
CA GLY A 128 47.25 24.39 20.45
C GLY A 128 48.69 24.23 19.95
N GLN A 129 49.14 25.01 18.98
CA GLN A 129 50.51 24.95 18.44
C GLN A 129 51.13 26.34 18.40
N ASP A 130 51.31 26.96 19.56
CA ASP A 130 52.13 28.18 19.63
C ASP A 130 52.76 28.41 21.00
N VAL A 131 53.38 27.39 21.62
CA VAL A 131 54.39 27.63 22.67
C VAL A 131 55.37 26.46 22.70
N SER A 132 56.53 26.60 22.03
CA SER A 132 57.82 26.02 22.44
C SER A 132 58.88 26.27 21.36
N ARG A 133 59.24 27.53 21.16
CA ARG A 133 60.50 27.90 20.50
C ARG A 133 61.02 29.15 21.20
N THR A 134 61.89 28.95 22.19
CA THR A 134 62.99 29.84 22.58
C THR A 134 63.68 29.32 23.85
N ASN A 135 64.97 29.61 23.94
CA ASN A 135 65.94 29.35 25.02
C ASN A 135 66.75 28.05 24.81
N GLY A 136 68.06 28.08 24.57
CA GLY A 136 69.01 29.19 24.55
C GLY A 136 70.39 28.66 24.19
N ARG A 137 71.13 29.47 23.42
CA ARG A 137 72.55 29.32 23.08
C ARG A 137 73.32 30.31 23.95
N TYR A 138 74.23 29.85 24.82
CA TYR A 138 75.46 30.52 25.35
C TYR A 138 76.35 29.41 25.95
N HIS A 139 77.52 29.08 25.38
CA HIS A 139 78.91 29.48 25.79
C HIS A 139 79.21 29.20 27.28
N ASP A 140 80.27 28.50 27.70
CA ASP A 140 81.65 28.35 27.19
C ASP A 140 82.17 26.90 27.11
#